data_AF-A0A6C0LPP7-F1
#
_entry.id   AF-A0A6C0LPP7-F1
#
_cell.length_a   1.000
_cell.length_b   1.000
_cell.length_c   1.000
_cell.angle_alpha   90.00
_cell.angle_beta   90.00
_cell.angle_gamma   90.00
#
_symmetry.space_group_name_H-M   'P 1'
#
loop_
_entity.id
_entity.type
_entity.pdbx_description
1 polymer ?
#
loop_
_entity_poly.entity_id
_entity_poly.type
_entity_poly.pdbx_seq_one_letter_code
_entity_poly.pdbx_strand_id
1 'polypeptide(L)' 'MDEVMKQAPDNISREEIEIIFKKNDENITDTLIDLWKLDVPKSTTEPKTATDDKWANIRDVCDSYDLEMQSHLKRMKQ' A
#
# COMPACT_ATOMS: atom_id res chain seq x y z
N MET A 1 6.05 5.96 -21.02
CA MET A 1 4.98 4.94 -21.02
C MET A 1 5.39 3.65 -20.28
N ASP A 2 6.54 3.05 -20.57
CA ASP A 2 7.01 1.84 -19.84
C ASP A 2 7.17 2.05 -18.32
N GLU A 3 7.65 3.21 -17.89
CA GLU A 3 7.72 3.56 -16.46
C GLU A 3 6.35 3.73 -15.82
N VAL A 4 5.36 4.23 -16.57
CA VAL A 4 3.99 4.36 -16.11
C VAL A 4 3.36 2.98 -15.96
N MET A 5 3.54 2.08 -16.94
CA MET A 5 3.00 0.72 -16.90
C MET A 5 3.59 -0.14 -15.77
N LYS A 6 4.84 0.13 -15.34
CA LYS A 6 5.46 -0.57 -14.19
C LYS A 6 4.95 -0.09 -12.83
N GLN A 7 4.40 1.12 -12.76
CA GLN A 7 3.96 1.77 -11.51
C GLN A 7 2.45 2.03 -11.48
N ALA A 8 1.73 1.68 -12.53
CA ALA A 8 0.29 1.77 -12.62
C ALA A 8 -0.37 0.72 -11.70
N PRO A 9 -1.52 1.03 -11.12
CA PRO A 9 -2.27 0.06 -10.31
C PRO A 9 -2.77 -1.12 -11.17
N ASP A 10 -2.77 -2.32 -10.59
CA ASP A 10 -3.03 -3.61 -11.28
C ASP A 10 -4.45 -3.80 -11.86
N ASN A 11 -5.29 -2.78 -11.78
CA ASN A 11 -6.71 -2.86 -12.12
C ASN A 11 -7.17 -1.78 -13.12
N ILE A 12 -6.22 -1.19 -13.85
CA ILE A 12 -6.48 -0.23 -14.93
C ILE A 12 -6.03 -0.84 -16.25
N SER A 13 -6.85 -0.71 -17.29
CA SER A 13 -6.51 -1.23 -18.61
C SER A 13 -5.43 -0.37 -19.29
N ARG A 14 -4.64 -0.96 -20.19
CA ARG A 14 -3.63 -0.21 -20.95
C ARG A 14 -4.26 0.96 -21.71
N GLU A 15 -5.47 0.77 -22.22
CA GLU A 15 -6.19 1.81 -22.97
C GLU A 15 -6.52 3.02 -22.08
N GLU A 16 -6.90 2.80 -20.82
CA GLU A 16 -7.17 3.88 -19.86
C GLU A 16 -5.89 4.64 -19.48
N ILE A 17 -4.77 3.93 -19.30
CA ILE A 17 -3.46 4.54 -19.06
C ILE A 17 -3.05 5.41 -20.25
N GLU A 18 -3.25 4.93 -21.48
CA GLU A 18 -2.93 5.69 -22.70
C GLU A 18 -3.76 6.98 -22.83
N ILE A 19 -5.04 6.93 -22.46
CA ILE A 19 -5.92 8.10 -22.47
C ILE A 19 -5.43 9.15 -21.48
N ILE A 20 -5.07 8.75 -20.25
CA ILE A 20 -4.58 9.66 -19.22
C ILE A 20 -3.19 10.18 -19.58
N PHE A 21 -2.34 9.34 -20.14
CA PHE A 21 -0.99 9.73 -20.58
C PHE A 21 -1.03 10.77 -21.70
N LYS A 22 -1.95 10.63 -22.67
CA LYS A 22 -2.16 11.64 -23.71
C LYS A 22 -2.82 12.91 -23.18
N LYS A 23 -3.70 12.80 -22.18
CA LYS A 23 -4.35 13.94 -21.54
C LYS A 23 -3.37 14.79 -20.74
N ASN A 24 -2.34 14.17 -20.17
CA ASN A 24 -1.32 14.81 -19.34
C ASN A 24 -0.04 15.15 -20.12
N ASP A 25 -0.13 15.36 -21.44
CA ASP A 25 1.00 15.73 -22.32
C ASP A 25 2.23 14.82 -22.16
N GLU A 26 2.01 13.50 -22.04
CA GLU A 26 3.06 12.49 -21.87
C GLU A 26 3.89 12.65 -20.58
N ASN A 27 3.42 13.46 -19.62
CA ASN A 27 4.06 13.63 -18.33
C ASN A 27 3.84 12.39 -17.45
N ILE A 28 4.93 11.68 -17.19
CA ILE A 28 4.96 10.43 -16.42
C ILE A 28 4.42 10.64 -15.00
N THR A 29 4.82 11.73 -14.33
CA THR A 29 4.48 12.00 -12.94
C THR A 29 3.01 12.37 -12.79
N ASP A 30 2.50 13.27 -13.63
CA ASP A 30 1.10 13.69 -13.57
C ASP A 30 0.16 12.53 -13.96
N THR A 31 0.56 11.73 -14.94
CA THR A 31 -0.19 10.51 -15.32
C THR A 31 -0.27 9.52 -14.15
N LEU A 32 0.83 9.26 -13.44
CA LEU A 32 0.83 8.39 -12.27
C LEU A 32 -0.03 8.97 -11.14
N ILE A 33 0.07 10.28 -10.88
CA ILE A 33 -0.77 10.93 -9.86
C ILE A 33 -2.25 10.76 -10.18
N ASP A 34 -2.66 10.95 -11.44
CA ASP A 34 -4.06 10.80 -11.84
C ASP A 34 -4.51 9.34 -11.85
N LEU A 35 -3.65 8.41 -12.26
CA LEU A 35 -3.92 6.97 -12.17
C LEU A 35 -4.17 6.50 -10.74
N TRP A 36 -3.43 7.05 -9.77
CA TRP A 36 -3.56 6.71 -8.35
C TRP A 36 -4.67 7.49 -7.63
N LYS A 37 -5.15 8.60 -8.22
CA LYS A 37 -6.35 9.33 -7.78
C LYS A 37 -7.64 8.71 -8.29
N LEU A 38 -7.58 7.96 -9.39
CA LEU A 38 -8.72 7.15 -9.82
C LEU A 38 -9.02 6.17 -8.68
N ASP A 39 -10.19 6.35 -8.09
CA ASP A 39 -10.71 5.53 -7.01
C ASP A 39 -11.15 4.19 -7.60
N VAL A 40 -10.17 3.42 -8.10
CA VAL A 40 -10.41 2.09 -8.62
C VAL A 40 -10.71 1.24 -7.39
N PRO A 41 -11.88 0.58 -7.31
CA PRO A 41 -12.16 -0.32 -6.22
C PRO A 41 -11.08 -1.39 -6.25
N LYS A 42 -10.16 -1.33 -5.27
CA LYS A 42 -9.18 -2.38 -5.00
C LYS A 42 -10.00 -3.65 -4.85
N SER A 43 -9.98 -4.51 -5.87
CA SER A 43 -10.67 -5.78 -5.83
C SER A 43 -10.19 -6.48 -4.56
N THR A 44 -11.12 -6.61 -3.62
CA THR A 44 -10.87 -7.17 -2.31
C THR A 44 -10.57 -8.64 -2.51
N THR A 45 -9.29 -9.01 -2.60
CA THR A 45 -8.68 -10.30 -2.22
C THR A 45 -7.32 -10.41 -2.91
N GLU A 46 -6.29 -9.82 -2.34
CA GLU A 46 -4.95 -10.38 -2.53
C GLU A 46 -4.80 -11.55 -1.53
N PRO A 47 -4.38 -12.75 -1.97
CA PRO A 47 -4.04 -13.81 -1.05
C PRO A 47 -2.84 -13.34 -0.22
N LYS A 48 -3.01 -13.29 1.11
CA LYS A 48 -1.97 -12.92 2.08
C LYS A 48 -0.62 -13.48 1.64
N THR A 49 0.28 -12.60 1.24
CA THR A 49 1.59 -13.04 0.78
C THR A 49 2.41 -13.41 2.01
N ALA A 50 3.35 -14.35 1.90
CA ALA A 50 4.22 -14.77 3.00
C ALA A 50 5.00 -13.61 3.66
N THR A 51 5.06 -12.46 3.00
CA THR A 51 5.60 -11.19 3.49
C THR A 51 4.67 -10.47 4.47
N ASP A 52 3.35 -10.57 4.31
CA ASP A 52 2.38 -9.97 5.23
C ASP A 52 2.38 -10.66 6.59
N ASP A 53 2.56 -11.99 6.59
CA ASP A 53 2.69 -12.80 7.81
C ASP A 53 3.96 -12.46 8.58
N LYS A 54 5.06 -12.08 7.90
CA LYS A 54 6.29 -11.62 8.56
C LYS A 54 6.08 -10.31 9.31
N TRP A 55 5.41 -9.34 8.68
CA TRP A 55 5.12 -8.06 9.32
C TRP A 55 4.10 -8.18 10.45
N ALA A 56 3.12 -9.08 10.31
CA ALA A 56 2.20 -9.40 11.38
C ALA A 56 2.94 -9.99 12.59
N ASN A 57 3.86 -10.93 12.37
CA ASN A 57 4.67 -11.52 13.43
C ASN A 57 5.59 -10.48 14.10
N ILE A 58 6.26 -9.62 13.32
CA ILE A 58 7.09 -8.54 13.86
C ILE A 58 6.27 -7.59 14.74
N ARG A 59 5.06 -7.20 14.28
CA ARG A 59 4.15 -6.34 15.06
C ARG A 59 3.71 -7.01 16.36
N ASP A 60 3.30 -8.27 16.29
CA ASP A 60 2.83 -9.04 17.46
C ASP A 60 3.92 -9.14 18.54
N VAL A 61 5.17 -9.40 18.13
CA VAL A 61 6.32 -9.44 19.06
C VAL A 61 6.53 -8.07 19.70
N CYS A 62 6.58 -6.98 18.93
CA CYS A 62 6.75 -5.64 19.47
C CYS A 62 5.61 -5.25 20.43
N ASP A 63 4.37 -5.54 20.07
CA ASP A 63 3.19 -5.25 20.89
C ASP A 63 3.22 -6.04 22.20
N SER A 64 3.65 -7.31 22.16
CA SER A 64 3.78 -8.14 23.37
C SER A 64 4.79 -7.57 24.38
N TYR A 65 5.93 -7.07 23.89
CA TYR A 65 6.92 -6.42 24.75
C TYR A 65 6.41 -5.10 25.34
N ASP A 66 5.71 -4.29 24.55
CA ASP A 66 5.14 -3.04 25.05
C ASP A 66 4.07 -3.30 26.11
N LEU A 67 3.19 -4.28 25.89
CA LEU A 67 2.17 -4.69 26.86
C LEU A 67 2.76 -5.20 28.17
N GLU A 68 3.84 -5.99 28.10
CA GLU A 68 4.56 -6.46 29.28
C GLU A 68 5.17 -5.30 30.07
N MET A 69 5.85 -4.38 29.38
CA MET A 69 6.44 -3.19 29.98
C MET A 69 5.38 -2.29 30.61
N GLN A 70 4.27 -2.03 29.94
CA GLN A 70 3.16 -1.27 30.51
C GLN A 70 2.58 -1.93 31.76
N SER A 71 2.46 -3.27 31.75
CA SER A 71 1.97 -4.03 32.91
C SER A 71 2.94 -3.96 34.08
N HIS A 72 4.24 -4.04 33.80
CA HIS A 72 5.29 -3.87 34.80
C HIS A 72 5.29 -2.48 35.41
N LEU A 73 5.23 -1.43 34.59
CA LEU A 73 5.17 -0.04 35.04
C LEU A 73 3.90 0.27 35.85
N LYS A 74 2.75 -0.29 35.46
CA LYS A 74 1.50 -0.18 36.23
C LYS A 74 1.62 -0.84 37.61
N ARG A 75 2.28 -2.01 37.69
CA ARG A 75 2.58 -2.68 38.96
C ARG A 75 3.53 -1.88 39.85
N MET A 76 4.50 -1.18 39.26
CA MET A 76 5.44 -0.33 40.02
C MET A 76 4.83 1.00 40.50
N LYS A 77 3.71 1.44 39.92
CA LYS A 77 3.01 2.68 40.32
C LYS A 77 1.93 2.46 41.40
N GLN A 78 1.64 1.21 41.79
CA GLN A 78 0.83 0.86 42.96
C GLN A 78 1.71 0.74 44.20
#